data_AF-A0A4U0ZL08-F1
#
_entry.id   AF-A0A4U0ZL08-F1
#
_cell.length_a   1.000
_cell.length_b   1.000
_cell.length_c   1.000
_cell.angle_alpha   90.00
_cell.angle_beta   90.00
_cell.angle_gamma   90.00
#
_symmetry.space_group_name_H-M   'P 1'
#
loop_
_entity.id
_entity.type
_entity.pdbx_description
1 polymer ?
#
loop_
_entity_poly.entity_id
_entity_poly.type
_entity_poly.pdbx_seq_one_letter_code
_entity_poly.pdbx_strand_id
1 'polypeptide(L)'
;MEKIKQFMASPAGVFLYAVITGIIGIIILLAFLSMVLAPSVLPAALPVIIAFNCATGGYSLTEKSKTRQSLQKIPLGLIAIILTVAGCSTLIIFCPWEPLFEARRYLISGSSALIFTFVGAWVAAKSKSLNRSA
;
A
#
# COMPACT_ATOMS: atom_id res chain seq x y z
N MET A 1 25.61 -12.75 0.39
CA MET A 1 24.46 -12.50 1.31
C MET A 1 24.51 -11.09 1.93
N GLU A 2 25.70 -10.57 2.28
CA GLU A 2 25.85 -9.21 2.84
C GLU A 2 25.36 -8.08 1.94
N LYS A 3 25.66 -8.12 0.63
CA LYS A 3 25.21 -7.10 -0.34
C LYS A 3 23.68 -6.97 -0.40
N ILE A 4 22.94 -8.08 -0.27
CA ILE A 4 21.47 -8.09 -0.26
C ILE A 4 20.95 -7.45 1.04
N LYS A 5 21.53 -7.79 2.19
CA LYS A 5 21.16 -7.16 3.48
C LYS A 5 21.42 -5.65 3.45
N GLN A 6 22.54 -5.24 2.87
CA GLN A 6 22.90 -3.83 2.75
C GLN A 6 21.97 -3.07 1.80
N PHE A 7 21.54 -3.71 0.70
CA PHE A 7 20.53 -3.16 -0.20
C PHE A 7 19.16 -3.03 0.48
N MET A 8 18.71 -4.05 1.21
CA MET A 8 17.42 -4.03 1.93
C MET A 8 17.38 -2.97 3.05
N ALA A 9 18.54 -2.58 3.57
CA ALA A 9 18.68 -1.48 4.54
C ALA A 9 18.73 -0.09 3.87
N SER A 10 18.90 -0.01 2.55
CA SER A 10 18.91 1.25 1.82
C SER A 10 17.48 1.83 1.68
N PRO A 11 17.32 3.15 1.50
CA PRO A 11 16.00 3.75 1.28
C PRO A 11 15.25 3.14 0.08
N ALA A 12 15.98 2.81 -0.99
CA ALA A 12 15.42 2.16 -2.17
C ALA A 12 14.93 0.74 -1.87
N GLY A 13 15.71 -0.04 -1.09
CA GLY A 13 15.34 -1.39 -0.68
C GLY A 13 14.10 -1.41 0.22
N VAL A 14 14.01 -0.47 1.18
CA VAL A 14 12.83 -0.34 2.04
C VAL A 14 11.59 0.04 1.23
N PHE A 15 11.72 0.98 0.30
CA PHE A 15 10.63 1.37 -0.60
C PHE A 15 10.16 0.19 -1.46
N LEU A 16 11.10 -0.48 -2.12
CA LEU A 16 10.80 -1.64 -2.98
C LEU A 16 10.13 -2.76 -2.19
N TYR A 17 10.62 -3.04 -0.98
CA TYR A 17 10.01 -4.00 -0.08
C TYR A 17 8.55 -3.63 0.25
N ALA A 18 8.29 -2.38 0.64
CA ALA A 18 6.94 -1.92 0.96
C ALA A 18 5.99 -2.05 -0.24
N VAL A 19 6.45 -1.70 -1.44
CA VAL A 19 5.67 -1.84 -2.68
C VAL A 19 5.34 -3.30 -2.98
N ILE A 20 6.35 -4.17 -2.99
CA ILE A 20 6.16 -5.60 -3.30
C ILE A 20 5.22 -6.25 -2.28
N THR A 21 5.44 -6.02 -0.99
CA THR A 21 4.57 -6.57 0.07
C THR A 21 3.15 -6.05 -0.05
N GLY A 22 2.96 -4.76 -0.37
CA GLY A 22 1.63 -4.18 -0.59
C GLY A 22 0.91 -4.79 -1.79
N ILE A 23 1.59 -4.99 -2.91
CA ILE A 23 1.02 -5.65 -4.10
C ILE A 23 0.61 -7.09 -3.78
N ILE A 24 1.51 -7.86 -3.14
CA ILE A 24 1.23 -9.23 -2.72
C ILE A 24 0.03 -9.27 -1.76
N GLY A 25 -0.02 -8.36 -0.79
CA GLY A 25 -1.14 -8.27 0.14
C GLY A 25 -2.47 -7.97 -0.55
N ILE A 26 -2.48 -7.09 -1.55
CA ILE A 26 -3.68 -6.84 -2.36
C ILE A 26 -4.11 -8.11 -3.11
N ILE A 27 -3.18 -8.80 -3.78
CA ILE A 27 -3.46 -10.03 -4.53
C ILE A 27 -4.04 -11.11 -3.60
N ILE A 28 -3.40 -11.34 -2.45
CA ILE A 28 -3.85 -12.35 -1.47
C ILE A 28 -5.25 -12.01 -0.94
N LEU A 29 -5.49 -10.76 -0.56
CA LEU A 29 -6.80 -10.34 -0.04
C LEU A 29 -7.89 -10.41 -1.11
N LEU A 30 -7.59 -10.03 -2.36
CA LEU A 30 -8.54 -10.18 -3.47
C LEU A 30 -8.84 -11.65 -3.76
N ALA A 31 -7.81 -12.51 -3.79
CA ALA A 31 -7.98 -13.94 -3.99
C ALA A 31 -8.85 -14.54 -2.88
N PHE A 32 -8.53 -14.23 -1.62
CA PHE A 32 -9.34 -14.67 -0.48
C PHE A 32 -10.78 -14.21 -0.60
N LEU A 33 -11.01 -12.91 -0.82
CA LEU A 33 -12.36 -12.35 -0.90
C LEU A 33 -13.16 -12.86 -2.11
N SER A 34 -12.50 -13.19 -3.22
CA SER A 34 -13.16 -13.82 -4.37
C SER A 34 -13.72 -15.22 -4.07
N MET A 35 -13.19 -15.91 -3.05
CA MET A 35 -13.68 -17.23 -2.64
C MET A 35 -14.87 -17.14 -1.67
N VAL A 36 -15.02 -16.04 -0.94
CA VAL A 36 -16.05 -15.87 0.11
C VAL A 36 -17.14 -14.85 -0.22
N LEU A 37 -16.92 -13.94 -1.18
CA LEU A 37 -17.88 -12.91 -1.57
C LEU A 37 -18.42 -13.14 -2.97
N ALA A 38 -19.63 -12.62 -3.20
CA ALA A 38 -20.18 -12.51 -4.54
C ALA A 38 -19.27 -11.61 -5.41
N PRO A 39 -19.04 -11.96 -6.69
CA PRO A 39 -18.12 -11.23 -7.55
C PRO A 39 -18.46 -9.73 -7.73
N SER A 40 -19.75 -9.37 -7.62
CA SER A 40 -20.21 -7.98 -7.67
C SER A 40 -19.77 -7.11 -6.49
N VAL A 41 -19.40 -7.71 -5.36
CA VAL A 41 -18.97 -7.01 -4.14
C VAL A 41 -17.47 -6.73 -4.16
N LEU A 42 -16.69 -7.51 -4.92
CA LEU A 42 -15.23 -7.43 -4.94
C LEU A 42 -14.71 -6.05 -5.40
N PRO A 43 -15.26 -5.41 -6.47
CA PRO A 43 -14.86 -4.06 -6.86
C PRO A 43 -15.16 -3.00 -5.79
N ALA A 44 -16.24 -3.19 -5.01
CA ALA A 44 -16.63 -2.28 -3.93
C ALA A 44 -15.71 -2.41 -2.70
N ALA A 45 -15.15 -3.60 -2.46
CA ALA A 45 -14.18 -3.84 -1.40
C ALA A 45 -12.76 -3.35 -1.75
N LEU A 46 -12.44 -3.23 -3.05
CA LEU A 46 -11.10 -2.87 -3.52
C LEU A 46 -10.51 -1.60 -2.88
N PRO A 47 -11.23 -0.46 -2.72
CA PRO A 47 -10.68 0.73 -2.09
C PRO A 47 -10.22 0.50 -0.64
N VAL A 48 -10.88 -0.41 0.09
CA VAL A 48 -10.54 -0.77 1.47
C VAL A 48 -9.28 -1.63 1.49
N ILE A 49 -9.19 -2.61 0.57
CA ILE A 49 -8.00 -3.47 0.42
C ILE A 49 -6.77 -2.63 0.08
N ILE A 50 -6.90 -1.71 -0.87
CA ILE A 50 -5.82 -0.79 -1.25
C ILE A 50 -5.47 0.12 -0.08
N ALA A 51 -6.45 0.72 0.60
CA ALA A 51 -6.23 1.59 1.76
C ALA A 51 -5.48 0.87 2.89
N PHE A 52 -5.86 -0.37 3.21
CA PHE A 52 -5.18 -1.17 4.21
C PHE A 52 -3.71 -1.42 3.86
N ASN A 53 -3.43 -1.87 2.63
CA ASN A 53 -2.06 -2.13 2.18
C ASN A 53 -1.23 -0.84 2.04
N CYS A 54 -1.89 0.28 1.73
CA CYS A 54 -1.28 1.60 1.74
C CYS A 54 -0.91 2.05 3.16
N ALA A 55 -1.78 1.82 4.15
CA ALA A 55 -1.48 2.10 5.55
C ALA A 55 -0.28 1.28 6.06
N THR A 56 -0.25 -0.02 5.77
CA THR A 56 0.88 -0.87 6.15
C THR A 56 2.16 -0.49 5.42
N GLY A 57 2.08 -0.13 4.14
CA GLY A 57 3.20 0.38 3.34
C GLY A 57 3.76 1.70 3.88
N GLY A 58 2.89 2.66 4.20
CA GLY A 58 3.26 3.94 4.81
C GLY A 58 3.89 3.77 6.19
N TYR A 59 3.31 2.89 7.02
CA TYR A 59 3.88 2.52 8.32
C TYR A 59 5.28 1.91 8.15
N SER A 60 5.41 0.89 7.31
CA SER A 60 6.67 0.17 7.09
C SER A 60 7.78 1.08 6.56
N LEU A 61 7.44 1.96 5.62
CA LEU A 61 8.39 2.91 5.05
C LEU A 61 8.89 3.87 6.13
N THR A 62 7.99 4.45 6.92
CA THR A 62 8.36 5.40 7.97
C THR A 62 9.06 4.72 9.15
N GLU A 63 8.70 3.50 9.51
CA GLU A 63 9.34 2.72 10.57
C GLU A 63 10.79 2.35 10.20
N LYS A 64 11.01 1.82 9.01
CA LYS A 64 12.34 1.35 8.57
C LYS A 64 13.24 2.47 8.08
N SER A 65 12.68 3.61 7.69
CA SER A 65 13.46 4.78 7.29
C SER A 65 14.04 5.51 8.51
N LYS A 66 15.33 5.86 8.42
CA LYS A 66 16.02 6.74 9.38
C LYS A 66 15.79 8.23 9.08
N THR A 67 15.14 8.55 7.96
CA THR A 67 14.98 9.91 7.44
C THR A 67 13.81 10.63 8.12
N ARG A 68 13.92 11.96 8.29
CA ARG A 68 12.81 12.80 8.82
C ARG A 68 11.56 12.72 7.93
N GLN A 69 10.38 12.72 8.56
CA GLN A 69 9.06 12.66 7.90
C GLN A 69 8.86 13.67 6.76
N SER A 70 9.47 14.86 6.82
CA SER A 70 9.29 15.90 5.78
C SER A 70 9.79 15.46 4.41
N LEU A 71 10.79 14.57 4.35
CA LEU A 71 11.36 14.05 3.09
C LEU A 71 10.62 12.80 2.58
N GLN A 72 9.64 12.28 3.31
CA GLN A 72 8.94 11.03 2.97
C GLN A 72 7.66 11.25 2.14
N LYS A 73 7.25 12.50 1.87
CA LYS A 73 5.99 12.78 1.14
C LYS A 73 5.96 12.17 -0.27
N ILE A 74 7.07 12.28 -1.00
CA ILE A 74 7.21 11.74 -2.37
C ILE A 74 7.09 10.21 -2.37
N PRO A 75 7.90 9.45 -1.60
CA PRO A 75 7.78 8.00 -1.62
C PRO A 75 6.43 7.49 -1.07
N LEU A 76 5.80 8.18 -0.12
CA LEU A 76 4.43 7.86 0.31
C LEU A 76 3.42 8.05 -0.83
N GLY A 77 3.48 9.16 -1.56
CA GLY A 77 2.63 9.39 -2.73
C GLY A 77 2.85 8.35 -3.83
N LEU A 78 4.11 7.98 -4.10
CA LEU A 78 4.43 6.94 -5.09
C LEU A 78 3.89 5.56 -4.67
N ILE A 79 3.98 5.18 -3.40
CA ILE A 79 3.37 3.94 -2.89
C ILE A 79 1.87 3.96 -3.17
N ALA A 80 1.17 5.04 -2.81
CA ALA A 80 -0.26 5.15 -3.04
C ALA A 80 -0.63 5.00 -4.52
N ILE A 81 0.10 5.64 -5.43
CA ILE A 81 -0.11 5.53 -6.87
C ILE A 81 0.12 4.10 -7.35
N ILE A 82 1.26 3.50 -7.01
CA ILE A 82 1.64 2.16 -7.48
C ILE A 82 0.64 1.11 -6.97
N LEU A 83 0.28 1.14 -5.68
CA LEU A 83 -0.68 0.20 -5.10
C LEU A 83 -2.08 0.40 -5.66
N THR A 84 -2.48 1.64 -5.98
CA THR A 84 -3.76 1.92 -6.64
C THR A 84 -3.82 1.32 -8.04
N VAL A 85 -2.78 1.56 -8.84
CA VAL A 85 -2.67 1.00 -10.20
C VAL A 85 -2.62 -0.52 -10.14
N ALA A 86 -1.80 -1.09 -9.27
CA ALA A 86 -1.67 -2.53 -9.10
C ALA A 86 -2.98 -3.19 -8.63
N GLY A 87 -3.69 -2.60 -7.66
CA GLY A 87 -4.96 -3.13 -7.19
C GLY A 87 -6.07 -3.04 -8.25
N CYS A 88 -6.16 -1.90 -8.95
CA CYS A 88 -7.15 -1.74 -10.02
C CYS A 88 -6.85 -2.63 -11.23
N SER A 89 -5.59 -2.86 -11.58
CA SER A 89 -5.22 -3.76 -12.68
C SER A 89 -5.42 -5.22 -12.28
N THR A 90 -5.07 -5.61 -11.05
CA THR A 90 -5.23 -6.99 -10.55
C THR A 90 -6.69 -7.41 -10.48
N LEU A 91 -7.62 -6.46 -10.26
CA LEU A 91 -9.05 -6.75 -10.21
C LEU A 91 -9.54 -7.48 -11.47
N ILE A 92 -8.99 -7.23 -12.66
CA ILE A 92 -9.45 -7.89 -13.90
C ILE A 92 -9.22 -9.40 -13.89
N ILE A 93 -8.24 -9.88 -13.13
CA ILE A 93 -7.96 -11.32 -13.01
C ILE A 93 -9.13 -12.02 -12.30
N PHE A 94 -9.79 -11.32 -11.37
CA PHE A 94 -10.88 -11.86 -10.56
C PHE A 94 -12.27 -11.46 -11.07
N CYS A 95 -12.39 -10.33 -11.77
CA CYS A 95 -13.63 -9.81 -12.33
C CYS A 95 -13.38 -9.36 -13.79
N PRO A 96 -13.24 -10.30 -14.74
CA PRO A 96 -12.88 -9.97 -16.13
C PRO A 96 -13.93 -9.16 -16.89
N TRP A 97 -15.18 -9.13 -16.41
CA TRP A 97 -16.26 -8.33 -16.97
C TRP A 97 -16.22 -6.86 -16.54
N GLU A 98 -15.41 -6.50 -15.54
CA GLU A 98 -15.26 -5.12 -15.10
C GLU A 98 -14.37 -4.33 -16.09
N PRO A 99 -14.73 -3.07 -16.41
CA PRO A 99 -13.90 -2.23 -17.27
C PRO A 99 -12.55 -1.95 -16.62
N LEU A 100 -11.45 -2.08 -17.38
CA LEU A 100 -10.08 -1.81 -16.89
C LEU A 100 -9.93 -0.38 -16.37
N PHE A 101 -10.48 0.58 -17.11
CA PHE A 101 -10.39 2.02 -16.84
C PHE A 101 -11.72 2.58 -16.39
N GLU A 102 -12.07 2.31 -15.13
CA GLU A 102 -13.21 2.94 -14.46
C GLU A 102 -12.74 4.13 -13.63
N ALA A 103 -12.92 5.35 -14.14
CA ALA A 103 -12.39 6.57 -13.51
C ALA A 103 -12.83 6.72 -12.06
N ARG A 104 -14.09 6.37 -11.75
CA ARG A 104 -14.62 6.42 -10.38
C ARG A 104 -13.86 5.50 -9.43
N ARG A 105 -13.49 4.30 -9.88
CA ARG A 105 -12.75 3.30 -9.08
C ARG A 105 -11.34 3.79 -8.77
N TYR A 106 -10.64 4.35 -9.75
CA TYR A 106 -9.31 4.93 -9.55
C TYR A 106 -9.34 6.15 -8.63
N LEU A 107 -10.33 7.03 -8.75
CA LEU A 107 -10.46 8.20 -7.89
C LEU A 107 -10.73 7.82 -6.43
N ILE A 108 -11.68 6.92 -6.18
CA ILE A 108 -12.01 6.47 -4.82
C ILE A 108 -10.82 5.72 -4.21
N SER A 109 -10.26 4.77 -4.95
CA SER A 109 -9.12 3.96 -4.48
C SER A 109 -7.85 4.78 -4.30
N GLY A 110 -7.58 5.74 -5.20
CA GLY A 110 -6.43 6.63 -5.11
C GLY A 110 -6.55 7.61 -3.94
N SER A 111 -7.75 8.14 -3.70
CA SER A 111 -8.01 9.02 -2.57
C SER A 111 -7.85 8.27 -1.25
N SER A 112 -8.42 7.06 -1.14
CA SER A 112 -8.26 6.23 0.06
C SER A 112 -6.80 5.79 0.26
N ALA A 113 -6.12 5.38 -0.81
CA ALA A 113 -4.71 5.04 -0.80
C ALA A 113 -3.84 6.17 -0.24
N LEU A 114 -4.02 7.40 -0.74
CA LEU A 114 -3.24 8.55 -0.28
C LEU A 114 -3.48 8.80 1.20
N ILE A 115 -4.75 8.96 1.62
CA ILE A 115 -5.11 9.24 3.02
C ILE A 115 -4.49 8.19 3.94
N PHE A 116 -4.71 6.91 3.67
CA PHE A 116 -4.27 5.84 4.54
C PHE A 116 -2.76 5.61 4.52
N THR A 117 -2.07 5.90 3.41
CA THR A 117 -0.60 5.90 3.37
C THR A 117 -0.03 6.93 4.35
N PHE A 118 -0.59 8.15 4.38
CA PHE A 118 -0.19 9.18 5.34
C PHE A 118 -0.56 8.83 6.78
N VAL A 119 -1.73 8.22 7.00
CA VAL A 119 -2.13 7.73 8.34
C VAL A 119 -1.14 6.67 8.84
N GLY A 120 -0.78 5.69 8.02
CA GLY A 120 0.20 4.66 8.37
C GLY A 120 1.56 5.27 8.75
N ALA A 121 2.05 6.21 7.94
CA ALA A 121 3.28 6.96 8.22
C ALA A 121 3.20 7.76 9.53
N TRP A 122 2.05 8.39 9.81
CA TRP A 122 1.82 9.12 11.05
C TRP A 122 1.84 8.19 12.27
N VAL A 123 1.19 7.02 12.19
CA VAL A 123 1.19 6.02 13.27
C VAL A 123 2.63 5.54 13.56
N ALA A 124 3.43 5.25 12.53
CA ALA A 124 4.82 4.85 12.70
C ALA A 124 5.68 5.94 13.37
N ALA A 125 5.50 7.20 12.97
CA ALA A 125 6.22 8.31 13.58
C ALA A 125 5.80 8.55 15.04
N LYS A 126 4.51 8.44 15.34
CA LYS A 126 3.98 8.52 16.70
C LYS A 126 4.57 7.40 17.58
N SER A 127 4.58 6.17 17.08
CA SER A 127 5.17 5.01 17.75
C SER A 127 6.66 5.23 18.07
N LYS A 128 7.44 5.72 17.10
CA LYS A 128 8.86 6.10 17.32
C LYS A 128 9.04 7.20 18.37
N SER A 129 8.14 8.18 18.41
CA SER A 129 8.22 9.26 19.40
C SER A 129 7.96 8.72 20.81
N LEU A 130 6.96 7.88 20.99
CA LEU A 130 6.60 7.31 22.28
C LEU A 130 7.71 6.39 22.82
N ASN A 131 8.27 5.53 21.97
CA ASN A 131 9.35 4.61 22.35
C ASN A 131 10.71 5.29 22.59
N ARG A 132 10.86 6.59 22.26
CA ARG A 132 12.05 7.39 22.62
C ARG A 132 11.87 8.16 23.93
N SER A 133 10.64 8.28 24.41
CA SER A 133 10.29 8.98 25.65
C SER A 133 10.13 8.02 26.84
N ALA A 134 10.22 6.71 26.60
CA ALA A 134 10.33 5.65 27.59
C ALA A 134 11.79 5.20 27.70
#